data_AF-A0A6A1W9T6-F1
#
_entry.id   AF-A0A6A1W9T6-F1
#
_cell.length_a   1.000
_cell.length_b   1.000
_cell.length_c   1.000
_cell.angle_alpha   90.00
_cell.angle_beta   90.00
_cell.angle_gamma   90.00
#
_symmetry.space_group_name_H-M   'P 1'
#
loop_
_entity.id
_entity.type
_entity.pdbx_description
1 polymer ?
#
loop_
_entity_poly.entity_id
_entity_poly.type
_entity_poly.pdbx_seq_one_letter_code
_entity_poly.pdbx_strand_id
1 'polypeptide(L)'
;MEKTENDAEIVQEIEEAAPDHDGSPQITDQTESSRTVQTKVPEVEIHLFRRGKGPIDVFKTNLGGWEQDQLEVRDILDKYGFKSIYAFNPGTGRGISIRFNSRNGRSMLPYKNGSVLCIDGEPKVIISQFLLSC
;
A
#
# COMPACT_ATOMS: atom_id res chain seq x y z
N MET A 1 56.22 35.84 13.83
CA MET A 1 55.13 34.87 13.63
C MET A 1 54.84 34.90 12.14
N GLU A 2 55.63 34.16 11.38
CA GLU A 2 55.28 32.82 10.84
C GLU A 2 54.47 33.00 9.53
N LYS A 3 55.15 32.98 8.37
CA LYS A 3 55.21 31.87 7.37
C LYS A 3 53.89 31.79 6.56
N THR A 4 53.80 31.69 5.23
CA THR A 4 54.72 31.29 4.14
C THR A 4 54.08 31.70 2.80
N GLU A 5 54.90 31.73 1.75
CA GLU A 5 54.61 32.05 0.34
C GLU A 5 53.45 31.27 -0.31
N ASN A 6 52.84 31.88 -1.33
CA ASN A 6 52.13 31.17 -2.40
C ASN A 6 52.68 31.68 -3.74
N ASP A 7 53.50 30.84 -4.37
CA ASP A 7 54.06 31.00 -5.70
C ASP A 7 53.09 30.53 -6.81
N ALA A 8 53.47 30.92 -8.04
CA ALA A 8 53.16 30.32 -9.33
C ALA A 8 51.97 30.91 -10.14
N GLU A 9 52.32 32.00 -10.83
CA GLU A 9 52.11 32.22 -12.27
C GLU A 9 51.97 30.93 -13.12
N ILE A 10 51.02 30.89 -14.06
CA ILE A 10 51.21 30.57 -15.49
C ILE A 10 49.90 30.81 -16.27
N VAL A 11 50.07 31.60 -17.31
CA VAL A 11 49.13 32.08 -18.33
C VAL A 11 48.68 30.96 -19.26
N GLN A 12 47.44 31.00 -19.78
CA GLN A 12 47.17 30.57 -21.16
C GLN A 12 45.84 31.15 -21.68
N GLU A 13 46.02 32.17 -22.52
CA GLU A 13 45.07 32.79 -23.45
C GLU A 13 45.22 32.09 -24.80
N ILE A 14 44.14 31.56 -25.39
CA ILE A 14 44.03 31.28 -26.84
C ILE A 14 42.56 31.48 -27.25
N GLU A 15 42.33 32.40 -28.20
CA GLU A 15 41.07 32.76 -28.85
C GLU A 15 40.56 31.73 -29.89
N GLU A 16 39.21 31.71 -30.06
CA GLU A 16 38.34 31.51 -31.25
C GLU A 16 38.69 30.53 -32.40
N ALA A 17 37.78 29.84 -33.13
CA ALA A 17 36.34 29.94 -33.38
C ALA A 17 35.77 28.57 -33.89
N ALA A 18 34.42 28.47 -33.90
CA ALA A 18 33.56 27.29 -34.10
C ALA A 18 33.53 26.64 -35.53
N PRO A 19 32.76 25.55 -35.73
CA PRO A 19 31.35 25.73 -36.10
C PRO A 19 30.36 24.75 -35.46
N ASP A 20 29.10 25.17 -35.52
CA ASP A 20 27.88 24.56 -34.98
C ASP A 20 27.65 23.09 -35.36
N HIS A 21 27.25 22.28 -34.37
CA HIS A 21 26.34 21.16 -34.61
C HIS A 21 25.36 20.97 -33.45
N ASP A 22 24.12 21.33 -33.76
CA ASP A 22 22.85 21.02 -33.11
C ASP A 22 22.67 19.49 -32.89
N GLY A 23 22.16 19.09 -31.72
CA GLY A 23 21.55 17.76 -31.53
C GLY A 23 21.90 16.98 -30.26
N SER A 24 21.06 17.16 -29.22
CA SER A 24 20.62 16.14 -28.24
C SER A 24 21.57 15.63 -27.13
N PRO A 25 21.12 15.57 -25.85
CA PRO A 25 21.92 15.08 -24.74
C PRO A 25 22.06 13.55 -24.75
N GLN A 26 23.29 13.04 -24.85
CA GLN A 26 23.59 11.65 -24.50
C GLN A 26 23.68 11.50 -22.99
N ILE A 27 22.65 10.86 -22.44
CA ILE A 27 22.59 10.27 -21.11
C ILE A 27 23.78 9.33 -20.98
N THR A 28 24.72 9.66 -20.10
CA THR A 28 25.78 8.74 -19.69
C THR A 28 25.18 7.76 -18.68
N ASP A 29 25.25 6.48 -19.03
CA ASP A 29 24.86 5.33 -18.21
C ASP A 29 25.56 5.35 -16.84
N GLN A 30 24.94 6.03 -15.88
CA GLN A 30 25.14 5.73 -14.47
C GLN A 30 24.20 4.59 -14.13
N THR A 31 24.72 3.37 -14.25
CA THR A 31 24.15 2.16 -13.66
C THR A 31 24.22 2.30 -12.14
N GLU A 32 23.40 3.18 -11.57
CA GLU A 32 23.01 3.08 -10.18
C GLU A 32 22.21 1.79 -10.09
N SER A 33 22.83 0.77 -9.50
CA SER A 33 22.14 -0.42 -9.05
C SER A 33 21.11 0.02 -8.01
N SER A 34 19.96 0.46 -8.49
CA SER A 34 18.75 0.58 -7.72
C SER A 34 18.45 -0.82 -7.25
N ARG A 35 18.96 -1.18 -6.05
CA ARG A 35 18.46 -2.31 -5.27
C ARG A 35 17.02 -1.97 -4.95
N THR A 36 16.15 -2.16 -5.93
CA THR A 36 14.74 -2.37 -5.71
C THR A 36 14.69 -3.66 -4.92
N VAL A 37 14.72 -3.53 -3.59
CA VAL A 37 14.31 -4.62 -2.71
C VAL A 37 12.85 -4.84 -3.08
N GLN A 38 12.62 -5.79 -3.98
CA GLN A 38 11.29 -6.35 -4.24
C GLN A 38 10.90 -7.08 -2.97
N THR A 39 10.52 -6.32 -1.93
CA THR A 39 9.82 -6.88 -0.78
C THR A 39 8.54 -7.46 -1.36
N LYS A 40 8.47 -8.79 -1.43
CA LYS A 40 7.22 -9.47 -1.79
C LYS A 40 6.23 -9.09 -0.69
N VAL A 41 5.33 -8.17 -1.02
CA VAL A 41 4.30 -7.74 -0.08
C VAL A 41 3.41 -8.96 0.18
N PRO A 42 3.25 -9.38 1.44
CA PRO A 42 2.39 -10.49 1.77
C PRO A 42 0.93 -10.17 1.42
N GLU A 43 0.27 -11.12 0.79
CA GLU A 43 -1.10 -11.03 0.29
C GLU A 43 -2.01 -11.99 1.04
N VAL A 44 -3.27 -11.62 1.20
CA VAL A 44 -4.33 -12.50 1.70
C VAL A 44 -5.50 -12.49 0.73
N GLU A 45 -6.18 -13.63 0.63
CA GLU A 45 -7.41 -13.76 -0.14
C GLU A 45 -8.60 -13.59 0.80
N ILE A 46 -9.49 -12.67 0.49
CA ILE A 46 -10.70 -12.39 1.25
C ILE A 46 -11.89 -12.91 0.48
N HIS A 47 -12.67 -13.77 1.13
CA HIS A 47 -14.00 -14.17 0.70
C HIS A 47 -14.98 -13.37 1.53
N LEU A 48 -15.61 -12.38 0.92
CA LEU A 48 -16.47 -11.43 1.61
C LEU A 48 -17.93 -11.82 1.53
N PHE A 49 -18.62 -11.89 2.66
CA PHE A 49 -20.01 -12.27 2.81
C PHE A 49 -20.86 -11.12 3.38
N ARG A 50 -22.18 -11.15 3.13
CA ARG A 50 -23.13 -10.19 3.73
C ARG A 50 -24.16 -10.91 4.58
N ARG A 51 -24.09 -10.79 5.90
CA ARG A 51 -25.00 -11.47 6.84
C ARG A 51 -25.12 -12.96 6.52
N GLY A 52 -23.99 -13.61 6.21
CA GLY A 52 -23.93 -15.02 5.82
C GLY A 52 -24.49 -15.36 4.41
N LYS A 53 -24.94 -14.38 3.62
CA LYS A 53 -25.39 -14.61 2.24
C LYS A 53 -24.22 -14.55 1.27
N GLY A 54 -23.66 -15.74 0.97
CA GLY A 54 -22.71 -16.01 -0.10
C GLY A 54 -21.42 -15.19 -0.06
N PRO A 55 -20.38 -15.57 -0.81
CA PRO A 55 -19.31 -14.63 -1.11
C PRO A 55 -19.84 -13.60 -2.11
N ILE A 56 -20.09 -12.37 -1.66
CA ILE A 56 -20.42 -11.21 -2.50
C ILE A 56 -19.24 -10.89 -3.42
N ASP A 57 -18.02 -11.03 -2.88
CA ASP A 57 -16.79 -10.67 -3.57
C ASP A 57 -15.64 -11.55 -3.06
N VAL A 58 -14.71 -11.87 -3.96
CA VAL A 58 -13.50 -12.63 -3.67
C VAL A 58 -12.33 -11.87 -4.26
N PHE A 59 -11.48 -11.32 -3.40
CA PHE A 59 -10.37 -10.47 -3.82
C PHE A 59 -9.12 -10.70 -2.97
N LYS A 60 -7.97 -10.40 -3.56
CA LYS A 60 -6.70 -10.37 -2.84
C LYS A 60 -6.41 -8.97 -2.36
N THR A 61 -5.84 -8.87 -1.17
CA THR A 61 -5.40 -7.60 -0.59
C THR A 61 -4.05 -7.78 0.07
N ASN A 62 -3.25 -6.71 0.01
CA ASN A 62 -1.94 -6.66 0.62
C ASN A 62 -2.09 -6.46 2.12
N LEU A 63 -1.23 -7.09 2.90
CA LEU A 63 -1.11 -6.80 4.33
C LEU A 63 -0.20 -5.58 4.52
N GLY A 64 -0.69 -4.65 5.32
CA GLY A 64 0.05 -3.47 5.77
C GLY A 64 0.63 -3.67 7.17
N GLY A 65 1.01 -2.57 7.81
CA GLY A 65 1.69 -2.63 9.11
C GLY A 65 3.22 -2.58 8.97
N TRP A 66 3.90 -2.39 10.09
CA TRP A 66 5.36 -2.40 10.14
C TRP A 66 5.92 -3.77 9.75
N GLU A 67 5.28 -4.83 10.26
CA GLU A 67 5.61 -6.23 9.97
C GLU A 67 4.90 -6.78 8.73
N GLN A 68 4.15 -5.94 8.00
CA GLN A 68 3.34 -6.35 6.84
C GLN A 68 2.39 -7.52 7.15
N ASP A 69 1.78 -7.54 8.34
CA ASP A 69 0.89 -8.63 8.79
C ASP A 69 -0.53 -8.14 9.13
N GLN A 70 -0.82 -6.84 8.94
CA GLN A 70 -2.08 -6.23 9.35
C GLN A 70 -3.00 -6.00 8.17
N LEU A 71 -4.28 -6.35 8.33
CA LEU A 71 -5.31 -6.14 7.33
C LEU A 71 -5.81 -4.69 7.35
N GLU A 72 -6.02 -4.08 6.19
CA GLU A 72 -6.62 -2.75 6.04
C GLU A 72 -8.15 -2.81 6.17
N VAL A 73 -8.62 -2.87 7.42
CA VAL A 73 -10.04 -3.04 7.76
C VAL A 73 -10.88 -1.82 7.37
N ARG A 74 -10.35 -0.60 7.55
CA ARG A 74 -11.06 0.64 7.22
C ARG A 74 -11.46 0.68 5.75
N ASP A 75 -10.53 0.35 4.86
CA ASP A 75 -10.74 0.42 3.42
C ASP A 75 -11.82 -0.58 2.98
N ILE A 76 -11.85 -1.77 3.59
CA ILE A 76 -12.91 -2.76 3.38
C ILE A 76 -14.26 -2.24 3.90
N LEU A 77 -14.31 -1.64 5.09
CA LEU A 77 -15.54 -1.08 5.65
C LEU A 77 -16.12 0.03 4.74
N ASP A 78 -15.27 0.91 4.25
CA ASP A 78 -15.68 2.06 3.44
C ASP A 78 -16.06 1.63 2.02
N LYS A 79 -15.29 0.72 1.39
CA LYS A 79 -15.57 0.19 0.04
C LYS A 79 -16.94 -0.48 -0.08
N TYR A 80 -17.34 -1.25 0.93
CA TYR A 80 -18.61 -2.00 0.90
C TYR A 80 -19.71 -1.38 1.77
N GLY A 81 -19.45 -0.25 2.43
CA GLY A 81 -20.43 0.44 3.27
C GLY A 81 -20.84 -0.35 4.53
N PHE A 82 -19.90 -1.12 5.09
CA PHE A 82 -20.14 -1.90 6.31
C PHE A 82 -19.96 -1.06 7.57
N LYS A 83 -20.69 -1.44 8.62
CA LYS A 83 -20.53 -0.90 9.97
C LYS A 83 -19.44 -1.66 10.73
N SER A 84 -19.42 -2.98 10.57
CA SER A 84 -18.56 -3.92 11.28
C SER A 84 -18.28 -5.11 10.37
N ILE A 85 -17.11 -5.73 10.55
CA ILE A 85 -16.74 -6.98 9.87
C ILE A 85 -16.36 -8.05 10.89
N TYR A 86 -16.64 -9.30 10.55
CA TYR A 86 -16.42 -10.47 11.38
C TYR A 86 -15.67 -11.52 10.58
N ALA A 87 -14.61 -12.09 11.13
CA ALA A 87 -13.98 -13.27 10.56
C ALA A 87 -14.81 -14.48 10.97
N PHE A 88 -15.27 -15.29 10.04
CA PHE A 88 -15.99 -16.52 10.37
C PHE A 88 -15.38 -17.72 9.64
N ASN A 89 -15.63 -18.92 10.15
CA ASN A 89 -15.23 -20.15 9.47
C ASN A 89 -16.48 -20.81 8.87
N PRO A 90 -16.56 -21.02 7.55
CA PRO A 90 -17.74 -21.58 6.90
C PRO A 90 -18.08 -23.01 7.39
N GLY A 91 -17.09 -23.77 7.86
CA GLY A 91 -17.31 -25.12 8.39
C GLY A 91 -17.92 -25.18 9.80
N THR A 92 -17.85 -24.10 10.58
CA THR A 92 -18.33 -24.07 11.97
C THR A 92 -19.37 -22.99 12.24
N GLY A 93 -19.54 -22.02 11.33
CA GLY A 93 -20.51 -20.93 11.42
C GLY A 93 -20.22 -19.90 12.53
N ARG A 94 -19.14 -20.06 13.30
CA ARG A 94 -18.78 -19.11 14.37
C ARG A 94 -17.98 -17.95 13.79
N GLY A 95 -18.52 -16.75 13.94
CA GLY A 95 -17.86 -15.48 13.61
C GLY A 95 -17.24 -14.80 14.83
N ILE A 96 -16.09 -14.16 14.64
CA ILE A 96 -15.38 -13.33 15.62
C ILE A 96 -15.25 -11.93 15.04
N SER A 97 -15.56 -10.89 15.83
CA SER A 97 -15.41 -9.51 15.37
C SER A 97 -13.94 -9.17 15.11
N ILE A 98 -13.64 -8.66 13.91
CA ILE A 98 -12.30 -8.18 13.60
C ILE A 98 -12.16 -6.79 14.21
N ARG A 99 -11.34 -6.70 15.25
CA ARG A 99 -10.98 -5.42 15.87
C ARG A 99 -9.92 -4.71 15.04
N PHE A 100 -10.05 -3.41 14.93
CA PHE A 100 -9.09 -2.56 14.23
C PHE A 100 -8.81 -1.29 15.02
N ASN A 101 -7.65 -0.70 14.82
CA ASN A 101 -7.28 0.56 15.45
C ASN A 101 -7.96 1.71 14.70
N SER A 102 -8.71 2.55 15.43
CA SER A 102 -9.50 3.63 14.84
C SER A 102 -8.66 4.71 14.14
N ARG A 103 -7.39 4.88 14.54
CA ARG A 103 -6.48 5.90 13.97
C ARG A 103 -5.95 5.50 12.60
N ASN A 104 -5.51 4.25 12.44
CA ASN A 104 -4.86 3.78 11.21
C ASN A 104 -5.74 2.84 10.38
N GLY A 105 -6.88 2.39 10.90
CA GLY A 105 -7.78 1.48 10.18
C GLY A 105 -7.31 0.04 10.04
N ARG A 106 -6.21 -0.34 10.71
CA ARG A 106 -5.59 -1.67 10.57
C ARG A 106 -6.06 -2.66 11.61
N SER A 107 -6.10 -3.93 11.25
CA SER A 107 -6.45 -5.01 12.17
C SER A 107 -5.50 -5.04 13.38
N MET A 108 -6.05 -5.36 14.54
CA MET A 108 -5.24 -5.59 15.73
C MET A 108 -4.53 -6.95 15.72
N LEU A 109 -5.11 -7.92 15.03
CA LEU A 109 -4.55 -9.26 14.90
C LEU A 109 -3.71 -9.38 13.62
N PRO A 110 -2.57 -10.08 13.68
CA PRO A 110 -1.74 -10.36 12.53
C PRO A 110 -2.31 -11.52 11.70
N TYR A 111 -2.08 -11.47 10.40
CA TYR A 111 -2.47 -12.48 9.43
C TYR A 111 -1.25 -13.01 8.69
N LYS A 112 -1.34 -14.25 8.22
CA LYS A 112 -0.26 -14.89 7.45
C LYS A 112 -0.47 -14.66 5.96
N ASN A 113 0.63 -14.46 5.24
CA ASN A 113 0.66 -14.47 3.79
C ASN A 113 0.03 -15.75 3.21
N GLY A 114 -0.75 -15.62 2.14
CA GLY A 114 -1.45 -16.71 1.47
C GLY A 114 -2.65 -17.27 2.25
N SER A 115 -3.05 -16.63 3.36
CA SER A 115 -4.24 -17.07 4.10
C SER A 115 -5.52 -16.70 3.34
N VAL A 116 -6.50 -17.59 3.42
CA VAL A 116 -7.87 -17.35 2.94
C VAL A 116 -8.74 -16.96 4.14
N LEU A 117 -9.25 -15.74 4.14
CA LEU A 117 -10.10 -15.18 5.20
C LEU A 117 -11.55 -15.13 4.70
N CYS A 118 -12.45 -15.79 5.40
CA CYS A 118 -13.89 -15.60 5.22
C CYS A 118 -14.36 -14.48 6.15
N ILE A 119 -14.83 -13.37 5.59
CA ILE A 119 -15.26 -12.18 6.31
C ILE A 119 -16.75 -11.95 6.10
N ASP A 120 -17.53 -11.74 7.15
CA ASP A 120 -18.93 -11.33 7.08
C ASP A 120 -19.07 -9.85 7.45
N GLY A 121 -19.66 -9.07 6.55
CA GLY A 121 -19.90 -7.65 6.71
C GLY A 121 -21.32 -7.33 7.17
N GLU A 122 -21.45 -6.61 8.28
CA GLU A 122 -22.73 -6.02 8.69
C GLU A 122 -22.94 -4.70 7.95
N PRO A 123 -23.97 -4.57 7.10
CA PRO A 123 -24.24 -3.31 6.41
C PRO A 123 -24.64 -2.22 7.41
N LYS A 124 -24.26 -0.97 7.11
CA LYS A 124 -24.83 0.19 7.80
C LYS A 124 -26.35 0.16 7.56
N VAL A 125 -27.14 0.01 8.62
CA VAL A 125 -28.60 0.08 8.54
C VAL A 125 -28.96 1.55 8.30
N ILE A 126 -29.06 1.93 7.04
CA ILE A 126 -29.75 3.15 6.64
C ILE A 126 -31.22 2.74 6.59
N ILE A 127 -32.08 3.40 7.37
CA ILE A 127 -33.47 3.02 7.66
C ILE A 127 -34.39 3.08 6.40
N SER A 128 -33.81 3.19 5.19
CA SER A 128 -34.51 3.52 3.95
C SER A 128 -35.17 2.35 3.23
N GLN A 129 -35.44 1.21 3.88
CA GLN A 129 -36.09 0.09 3.17
C GLN A 129 -36.98 -0.77 4.05
N PHE A 130 -37.79 -0.17 4.92
CA PHE A 130 -38.93 -0.86 5.56
C PHE A 130 -40.08 0.10 5.93
N LEU A 131 -40.31 1.16 5.17
CA LEU A 131 -41.67 1.71 5.07
C LEU A 131 -42.36 0.96 3.93
N LEU A 132 -42.85 -0.23 4.27
CA LEU A 132 -43.89 -0.90 3.51
C LEU A 132 -45.05 0.07 3.32
N SER A 133 -45.61 0.05 2.11
CA SER A 133 -46.99 0.47 1.84
C SER A 133 -47.92 -0.01 2.96
N CYS A 134 -48.53 0.95 3.65
CA CYS A 134 -49.85 0.79 4.24
C CYS A 134 -50.82 1.62 3.40
#